data_AF-X1GAB5-F1
#
_entry.id   AF-X1GAB5-F1
#
_cell.length_a   1.000
_cell.length_b   1.000
_cell.length_c   1.000
_cell.angle_alpha   90.00
_cell.angle_beta   90.00
_cell.angle_gamma   90.00
#
_symmetry.space_group_name_H-M   'P 1'
#
loop_
_entity.id
_entity.type
_entity.pdbx_description
1 polymer ?
#
loop_
_entity_poly.entity_id
_entity_poly.type
_entity_poly.pdbx_seq_one_letter_code
_entity_poly.pdbx_strand_id
1 'polypeptide(L)'
;ACSDPEKIAYFSGGFPLETGDILTQPDLAKTYREILDKGIEHFYGGELGKKIVDAVQAQGGIITIDDLKEYKSYIRKPVVGNYRGYDIYSMCPPSSGGTHLIQILNIMENFDIANMNYLGPTHVSITAEAMKMAFADRAKYMGDPGFAKDIPIAGLTSKGYAKFLADQINIKNPKQVIPAGEPIKFEHESTSHISVVDAAGNVVALTQTINYFFGSGVIVPEVGIIMNNEMDDFSKNPTSVNAPEPGKIPLSSMSPTIIEKDGKPFMILGTPGGTRIFTA
;
A
#
# COMPACT_ATOMS: atom_id res chain seq x y z
N ALA A 1 -9.12 0.51 -23.94
CA ALA A 1 -10.09 1.12 -23.03
C ALA A 1 -11.38 1.28 -23.81
N CYS A 2 -12.49 0.78 -23.27
CA CYS A 2 -13.79 0.98 -23.88
C CYS A 2 -14.03 2.50 -23.93
N SER A 3 -13.95 3.10 -25.11
CA SER A 3 -14.14 4.54 -25.31
C SER A 3 -15.62 4.93 -25.38
N ASP A 4 -16.50 3.99 -25.07
CA ASP A 4 -17.94 4.10 -25.16
C ASP A 4 -18.53 4.05 -23.74
N PRO A 5 -18.84 5.21 -23.14
CA PRO A 5 -19.38 5.28 -21.78
C PRO A 5 -20.66 4.46 -21.61
N GLU A 6 -21.46 4.29 -22.67
CA GLU A 6 -22.71 3.53 -22.61
C GLU A 6 -22.50 2.02 -22.40
N LYS A 7 -21.29 1.52 -22.65
CA LYS A 7 -20.93 0.11 -22.44
C LYS A 7 -20.22 -0.15 -21.11
N ILE A 8 -20.07 0.87 -20.28
CA ILE A 8 -19.40 0.77 -18.99
C ILE A 8 -20.46 0.79 -17.88
N ALA A 9 -20.44 -0.21 -17.00
CA ALA A 9 -21.43 -0.39 -15.93
C ALA A 9 -21.57 0.81 -14.97
N TYR A 10 -20.59 1.71 -14.94
CA TYR A 10 -20.53 2.89 -14.06
C TYR A 10 -21.23 4.13 -14.64
N PHE A 11 -21.80 4.04 -15.84
CA PHE A 11 -22.54 5.12 -16.48
C PHE A 11 -23.96 4.68 -16.86
N SER A 12 -24.89 5.62 -16.80
CA SER A 12 -26.27 5.48 -17.28
C SER A 12 -26.61 6.66 -18.18
N GLY A 13 -26.99 6.40 -19.44
CA GLY A 13 -27.25 7.46 -20.42
C GLY A 13 -26.05 8.38 -20.70
N GLY A 14 -24.82 7.86 -20.58
CA GLY A 14 -23.59 8.63 -20.75
C GLY A 14 -23.15 9.47 -19.53
N PHE A 15 -23.92 9.45 -18.44
CA PHE A 15 -23.58 10.14 -17.18
C PHE A 15 -23.16 9.15 -16.10
N PRO A 16 -22.24 9.53 -15.18
CA PRO A 16 -21.90 8.69 -14.03
C PRO A 16 -23.15 8.36 -13.21
N LEU A 17 -23.20 7.16 -12.62
CA LEU A 17 -24.26 6.79 -11.68
C LEU A 17 -24.28 7.74 -10.47
N GLU A 18 -25.48 8.06 -9.99
CA GLU A 18 -25.71 8.92 -8.83
C GLU A 18 -25.98 8.11 -7.55
N THR A 19 -25.97 8.80 -6.41
CA THR A 19 -26.32 8.17 -5.13
C THR A 19 -27.76 7.67 -5.16
N GLY A 20 -27.94 6.37 -4.93
CA GLY A 20 -29.25 5.72 -4.97
C GLY A 20 -29.47 4.87 -6.23
N ASP A 21 -28.65 5.05 -7.27
CA ASP A 21 -28.70 4.21 -8.46
C ASP A 21 -28.21 2.78 -8.17
N ILE A 22 -28.75 1.83 -8.93
CA ILE A 22 -28.35 0.42 -8.84
C ILE A 22 -27.22 0.15 -9.84
N LEU A 23 -26.00 0.00 -9.34
CA LEU A 23 -24.86 -0.48 -10.13
C LEU A 23 -24.99 -1.99 -10.39
N THR A 24 -25.18 -2.36 -11.66
CA THR A 24 -25.23 -3.77 -12.09
C THR A 24 -24.02 -4.09 -12.97
N GLN A 25 -23.23 -5.10 -12.59
CA GLN A 25 -21.98 -5.48 -13.28
C GLN A 25 -22.07 -6.92 -13.83
N PRO A 26 -22.80 -7.16 -14.94
CA PRO A 26 -23.04 -8.50 -15.45
C PRO A 26 -21.77 -9.21 -15.93
N ASP A 27 -20.84 -8.48 -16.55
CA ASP A 27 -19.56 -9.03 -17.02
C ASP A 27 -18.69 -9.48 -15.85
N LEU A 28 -18.58 -8.66 -14.79
CA LEU A 28 -17.84 -9.03 -13.60
C LEU A 28 -18.46 -10.25 -12.89
N ALA A 29 -19.79 -10.30 -12.81
CA ALA A 29 -20.51 -11.45 -12.27
C ALA A 29 -20.26 -12.73 -13.07
N LYS A 30 -20.22 -12.63 -14.41
CA LYS A 30 -19.83 -13.74 -15.30
C LYS A 30 -18.40 -14.17 -15.03
N THR A 31 -17.46 -13.22 -14.92
CA THR A 31 -16.06 -13.50 -14.61
C THR A 31 -15.89 -14.27 -13.30
N TYR A 32 -16.60 -13.87 -12.23
CA TYR A 32 -16.56 -14.62 -10.97
C TYR A 32 -17.09 -16.05 -11.11
N ARG A 33 -18.16 -16.27 -11.88
CA ARG A 33 -18.65 -17.63 -12.16
C ARG A 33 -17.64 -18.45 -12.96
N GLU A 34 -17.01 -17.85 -13.97
CA GLU A 34 -15.97 -18.54 -14.74
C GLU A 34 -14.76 -18.94 -13.88
N ILE A 35 -14.34 -18.10 -12.93
CA ILE A 35 -13.26 -18.43 -11.99
C ILE A 35 -13.69 -19.56 -11.04
N LEU A 36 -14.94 -19.56 -10.57
CA LEU A 36 -15.47 -20.64 -9.73
C LEU A 36 -15.53 -21.98 -10.49
N ASP A 37 -15.94 -21.96 -11.76
CA ASP A 37 -16.16 -23.18 -12.56
C ASP A 37 -14.84 -23.74 -13.14
N LYS A 38 -13.94 -22.86 -13.60
CA LYS A 38 -12.71 -23.24 -14.33
C LYS A 38 -11.44 -23.13 -13.48
N GLY A 39 -11.54 -22.55 -12.29
CA GLY A 39 -10.41 -22.30 -11.38
C GLY A 39 -9.61 -21.05 -11.72
N ILE A 40 -8.71 -20.66 -10.82
CA ILE A 40 -7.92 -19.43 -10.92
C ILE A 40 -6.93 -19.44 -12.10
N GLU A 41 -6.52 -20.61 -12.60
CA GLU A 41 -5.66 -20.75 -13.78
C GLU A 41 -6.32 -20.16 -15.04
N HIS A 42 -7.65 -20.13 -15.10
CA HIS A 42 -8.37 -19.48 -16.19
C HIS A 42 -8.10 -17.97 -16.24
N PHE A 43 -7.87 -17.35 -15.07
CA PHE A 43 -7.49 -15.94 -14.93
C PHE A 43 -6.02 -15.71 -15.29
N TYR A 44 -5.10 -16.54 -14.80
CA TYR A 44 -3.65 -16.31 -14.99
C TYR A 44 -3.07 -16.85 -16.31
N GLY A 45 -3.73 -17.80 -16.97
CA GLY A 45 -3.23 -18.35 -18.24
C GLY A 45 -4.29 -18.75 -19.26
N GLY A 46 -5.57 -18.74 -18.87
CA GLY A 46 -6.71 -19.08 -19.72
C GLY A 46 -7.25 -17.94 -20.56
N GLU A 47 -8.52 -18.05 -20.95
CA GLU A 47 -9.18 -17.07 -21.83
C GLU A 47 -9.34 -15.71 -21.15
N LEU A 48 -9.64 -15.68 -19.84
CA LEU A 48 -9.73 -14.41 -19.10
C LEU A 48 -8.37 -13.69 -19.09
N GLY A 49 -7.29 -14.42 -18.85
CA GLY A 49 -5.93 -13.87 -18.90
C GLY A 49 -5.59 -13.25 -20.25
N LYS A 50 -5.97 -13.91 -21.35
CA LYS A 50 -5.79 -13.35 -22.71
C LYS A 50 -6.57 -12.05 -22.90
N LYS A 51 -7.86 -12.01 -22.49
CA LYS A 51 -8.67 -10.79 -22.59
C LYS A 51 -8.08 -9.63 -21.78
N ILE A 52 -7.51 -9.91 -20.61
CA ILE A 52 -6.81 -8.91 -19.79
C ILE A 52 -5.59 -8.37 -20.53
N VAL A 53 -4.73 -9.25 -21.06
CA VAL A 53 -3.53 -8.87 -21.83
C VAL A 53 -3.91 -8.03 -23.04
N ASP A 54 -4.88 -8.48 -23.83
CA ASP A 54 -5.34 -7.78 -25.03
C ASP A 54 -5.88 -6.37 -24.68
N ALA A 55 -6.65 -6.24 -23.60
CA ALA A 55 -7.19 -4.97 -23.15
C ALA A 55 -6.11 -3.97 -22.70
N VAL A 56 -5.07 -4.46 -22.01
CA VAL A 56 -3.94 -3.64 -21.56
C VAL A 56 -3.04 -3.26 -22.74
N GLN A 57 -2.72 -4.19 -23.64
CA GLN A 57 -1.90 -3.93 -24.83
C GLN A 57 -2.59 -2.97 -25.81
N ALA A 58 -3.91 -3.05 -25.93
CA ALA A 58 -4.70 -2.08 -26.71
C ALA A 58 -4.60 -0.64 -26.17
N GLN A 59 -4.04 -0.42 -24.98
CA GLN A 59 -3.75 0.89 -24.40
C GLN A 59 -2.26 1.22 -24.35
N GLY A 60 -1.43 0.42 -25.02
CA GLY A 60 0.03 0.59 -25.06
C GLY A 60 0.75 0.00 -23.85
N GLY A 61 0.07 -0.77 -23.00
CA GLY A 61 0.72 -1.56 -21.96
C GLY A 61 1.53 -2.72 -22.55
N ILE A 62 2.45 -3.28 -21.76
CA ILE A 62 3.44 -4.26 -22.23
C ILE A 62 3.31 -5.64 -21.57
N ILE A 63 2.28 -5.85 -20.73
CA ILE A 63 2.06 -7.14 -20.09
C ILE A 63 1.80 -8.22 -21.13
N THR A 64 2.32 -9.41 -20.89
CA THR A 64 2.15 -10.60 -21.71
C THR A 64 1.37 -11.67 -20.96
N ILE A 65 0.92 -12.71 -21.67
CA ILE A 65 0.27 -13.85 -21.02
C ILE A 65 1.26 -14.64 -20.15
N ASP A 66 2.55 -14.61 -20.48
CA ASP A 66 3.57 -15.30 -19.70
C ASP A 66 3.83 -14.57 -18.38
N ASP A 67 3.78 -13.23 -18.35
CA ASP A 67 3.82 -12.45 -17.10
C ASP A 67 2.68 -12.85 -16.13
N LEU A 68 1.47 -13.09 -16.66
CA LEU A 68 0.34 -13.55 -15.84
C LEU A 68 0.55 -14.99 -15.34
N LYS A 69 1.03 -15.90 -16.19
CA LYS A 69 1.26 -17.31 -15.81
C LYS A 69 2.39 -17.48 -14.80
N GLU A 70 3.43 -16.65 -14.89
CA GLU A 70 4.59 -16.70 -14.00
C GLU A 70 4.32 -16.07 -12.62
N TYR A 71 3.23 -15.31 -12.49
CA TYR A 71 2.86 -14.68 -11.24
C TYR A 71 2.57 -15.71 -10.14
N LYS A 72 3.07 -15.41 -8.94
CA LYS A 72 2.75 -16.17 -7.73
C LYS A 72 2.66 -15.23 -6.52
N SER A 73 1.79 -15.59 -5.57
CA SER A 73 1.74 -14.94 -4.28
C SER A 73 2.92 -15.36 -3.40
N TYR A 74 3.41 -14.45 -2.57
CA TYR A 74 4.55 -14.70 -1.68
C TYR A 74 4.09 -14.73 -0.23
N ILE A 75 4.46 -15.79 0.50
CA ILE A 75 4.32 -15.85 1.96
C ILE A 75 5.61 -15.33 2.56
N ARG A 76 5.52 -14.24 3.32
CA ARG A 76 6.67 -13.55 3.91
C ARG A 76 6.48 -13.41 5.41
N LYS A 77 7.59 -13.46 6.15
CA LYS A 77 7.57 -13.12 7.58
C LYS A 77 7.33 -11.61 7.72
N PRO A 78 6.44 -11.18 8.64
CA PRO A 78 6.20 -9.77 8.88
C PRO A 78 7.47 -9.10 9.42
N VAL A 79 7.53 -7.77 9.30
CA VAL A 79 8.42 -7.00 10.16
C VAL A 79 7.83 -6.94 11.56
N VAL A 80 8.70 -7.09 12.56
CA VAL A 80 8.31 -7.17 13.96
C VAL A 80 8.97 -6.03 14.73
N GLY A 81 8.18 -5.38 15.56
CA GLY A 81 8.64 -4.36 16.50
C GLY A 81 7.96 -4.54 17.85
N ASN A 82 8.42 -3.78 18.84
CA ASN A 82 7.73 -3.66 20.13
C ASN A 82 7.59 -2.18 20.46
N TYR A 83 6.46 -1.76 20.99
CA TYR A 83 6.26 -0.39 21.46
C TYR A 83 5.60 -0.42 22.82
N ARG A 84 6.30 0.02 23.88
CA ARG A 84 5.77 0.11 25.24
C ARG A 84 5.07 -1.17 25.73
N GLY A 85 5.65 -2.34 25.42
CA GLY A 85 5.13 -3.65 25.84
C GLY A 85 4.09 -4.28 24.90
N TYR A 86 3.83 -3.68 23.75
CA TYR A 86 2.98 -4.26 22.70
C TYR A 86 3.84 -4.76 21.54
N ASP A 87 3.62 -5.99 21.11
CA ASP A 87 4.30 -6.57 19.95
C ASP A 87 3.53 -6.18 18.68
N ILE A 88 4.26 -5.72 17.67
CA ILE A 88 3.70 -5.16 16.44
C ILE A 88 4.18 -6.01 15.28
N TYR A 89 3.24 -6.56 14.51
CA TYR A 89 3.47 -7.32 13.30
C TYR A 89 2.90 -6.54 12.12
N SER A 90 3.74 -6.19 11.14
CA SER A 90 3.28 -5.43 9.98
C SER A 90 3.97 -5.88 8.69
N MET A 91 3.52 -5.34 7.56
CA MET A 91 3.96 -5.76 6.24
C MET A 91 5.45 -5.46 6.01
N CYS A 92 6.18 -6.46 5.53
CA CYS A 92 7.60 -6.36 5.16
C CYS A 92 7.78 -5.85 3.70
N PRO A 93 9.03 -5.59 3.26
CA PRO A 93 9.31 -5.34 1.84
C PRO A 93 8.72 -6.44 0.92
N PRO A 94 8.12 -6.07 -0.23
CA PRO A 94 8.25 -4.80 -0.95
C PRO A 94 7.32 -3.67 -0.48
N SER A 95 6.60 -3.80 0.64
CA SER A 95 6.02 -2.61 1.30
C SER A 95 7.02 -1.96 2.25
N SER A 96 7.08 -0.63 2.28
CA SER A 96 7.82 0.12 3.29
C SER A 96 7.05 0.37 4.57
N GLY A 97 5.73 0.20 4.51
CA GLY A 97 4.80 0.71 5.49
C GLY A 97 5.08 0.20 6.91
N GLY A 98 5.10 -1.12 7.10
CA GLY A 98 5.33 -1.71 8.42
C GLY A 98 6.69 -1.39 9.02
N THR A 99 7.73 -1.27 8.19
CA THR A 99 9.10 -0.97 8.65
C THR A 99 9.15 0.44 9.24
N HIS A 100 8.60 1.42 8.52
CA HIS A 100 8.63 2.82 8.95
C HIS A 100 7.60 3.14 10.01
N LEU A 101 6.47 2.42 10.07
CA LEU A 101 5.57 2.47 11.22
C LEU A 101 6.32 2.14 12.51
N ILE A 102 7.02 1.00 12.54
CA ILE A 102 7.84 0.59 13.69
C ILE A 102 8.96 1.59 13.96
N GLN A 103 9.62 2.10 12.92
CA GLN A 103 10.66 3.12 13.07
C GLN A 103 10.14 4.39 13.74
N ILE A 104 9.02 4.93 13.27
CA ILE A 104 8.39 6.14 13.83
C ILE A 104 8.01 5.90 15.28
N LEU A 105 7.36 4.77 15.59
CA LEU A 105 7.00 4.41 16.96
C LEU A 105 8.23 4.32 17.86
N ASN A 106 9.32 3.69 17.39
CA ASN A 106 10.56 3.61 18.15
C ASN A 106 11.19 4.99 18.40
N ILE A 107 11.13 5.92 17.44
CA ILE A 107 11.63 7.30 17.64
C ILE A 107 10.78 7.98 18.71
N MET A 108 9.45 7.92 18.56
CA MET A 108 8.46 8.53 19.46
C MET A 108 8.55 7.98 20.90
N GLU A 109 8.99 6.73 21.07
CA GLU A 109 9.12 6.11 22.39
C GLU A 109 10.15 6.79 23.31
N ASN A 110 11.11 7.51 22.73
CA ASN A 110 12.13 8.26 23.48
C ASN A 110 11.61 9.55 24.13
N PHE A 111 10.35 9.89 23.89
CA PHE A 111 9.72 11.08 24.43
C PHE A 111 8.57 10.72 25.37
N ASP A 112 8.26 11.63 26.30
CA ASP A 112 7.16 11.49 27.24
C ASP A 112 5.81 11.86 26.59
N ILE A 113 5.43 11.08 25.58
CA ILE A 113 4.21 11.31 24.77
C ILE A 113 2.95 11.34 25.65
N ALA A 114 2.90 10.53 26.71
CA ALA A 114 1.75 10.43 27.60
C ALA A 114 1.45 11.74 28.35
N ASN A 115 2.49 12.52 28.67
CA ASN A 115 2.34 13.82 29.34
C ASN A 115 2.35 15.02 28.37
N MET A 116 2.46 14.78 27.06
CA MET A 116 2.30 15.84 26.07
C MET A 116 0.83 16.14 25.82
N ASN A 117 0.52 17.41 25.54
CA ASN A 117 -0.78 17.76 25.00
C ASN A 117 -0.92 17.16 23.59
N TYR A 118 -1.88 16.25 23.40
CA TYR A 118 -2.17 15.66 22.09
C TYR A 118 -2.52 16.77 21.09
N LEU A 119 -1.88 16.74 19.92
CA LEU A 119 -1.94 17.81 18.90
C LEU A 119 -1.44 19.19 19.38
N GLY A 120 -0.82 19.28 20.55
CA GLY A 120 -0.08 20.46 20.98
C GLY A 120 1.21 20.65 20.17
N PRO A 121 1.81 21.86 20.19
CA PRO A 121 2.97 22.19 19.34
C PRO A 121 4.13 21.20 19.48
N THR A 122 4.49 20.82 20.70
CA THR A 122 5.58 19.86 20.96
C THR A 122 5.27 18.47 20.39
N HIS A 123 4.05 17.98 20.60
CA HIS A 123 3.62 16.67 20.08
C HIS A 123 3.68 16.66 18.54
N VAL A 124 3.11 17.69 17.90
CA VAL A 124 3.10 17.82 16.44
C VAL A 124 4.51 17.94 15.88
N SER A 125 5.38 18.77 16.47
CA SER A 125 6.76 18.93 16.00
C SER A 125 7.55 17.63 16.09
N ILE A 126 7.49 16.90 17.20
CA ILE A 126 8.22 15.63 17.35
C ILE A 126 7.70 14.60 16.34
N THR A 127 6.37 14.49 16.22
CA THR A 127 5.73 13.57 15.27
C THR A 127 6.17 13.88 13.84
N ALA A 128 6.15 15.15 13.44
CA ALA A 128 6.58 15.57 12.11
C ALA A 128 8.07 15.32 11.85
N GLU A 129 8.96 15.57 12.81
CA GLU A 129 10.39 15.26 12.68
C GLU A 129 10.63 13.75 12.54
N ALA A 130 9.96 12.92 13.35
CA ALA A 130 10.05 11.47 13.25
C ALA A 130 9.60 10.96 11.88
N MET A 131 8.47 11.46 11.37
CA MET A 131 7.97 11.13 10.03
C MET A 131 8.96 11.55 8.93
N LYS A 132 9.49 12.78 8.99
CA LYS A 132 10.49 13.26 8.00
C LYS A 132 11.71 12.35 7.94
N MET A 133 12.23 11.94 9.10
CA MET A 133 13.37 11.03 9.18
C MET A 133 13.03 9.66 8.57
N ALA A 134 11.86 9.10 8.89
CA ALA A 134 11.41 7.84 8.31
C ALA A 134 11.20 7.90 6.80
N PHE A 135 10.66 9.01 6.27
CA PHE A 135 10.53 9.20 4.81
C PHE A 135 11.89 9.35 4.11
N ALA A 136 12.88 9.98 4.74
CA ALA A 136 14.23 10.07 4.22
C ALA A 136 14.87 8.67 4.12
N ASP A 137 14.69 7.83 5.14
CA ASP A 137 15.16 6.44 5.11
C ASP A 137 14.40 5.60 4.08
N ARG A 138 13.07 5.79 3.98
CA ARG A 138 12.23 5.14 2.95
C ARG A 138 12.79 5.38 1.56
N ALA A 139 13.03 6.65 1.23
CA ALA A 139 13.50 7.06 -0.09
C ALA A 139 14.89 6.49 -0.42
N LYS A 140 15.72 6.27 0.60
CA LYS A 140 17.10 5.80 0.42
C LYS A 140 17.22 4.29 0.33
N TYR A 141 16.46 3.54 1.16
CA TYR A 141 16.75 2.13 1.41
C TYR A 141 15.70 1.16 0.89
N MET A 142 14.46 1.60 0.71
CA MET A 142 13.35 0.67 0.52
C MET A 142 13.10 0.33 -0.96
N GLY A 143 12.78 -0.94 -1.21
CA GLY A 143 12.45 -1.47 -2.53
C GLY A 143 12.08 -2.96 -2.47
N ASP A 144 12.00 -3.61 -3.62
CA ASP A 144 11.75 -5.06 -3.70
C ASP A 144 12.95 -5.87 -3.22
N PRO A 145 12.84 -6.73 -2.18
CA PRO A 145 13.96 -7.58 -1.71
C PRO A 145 14.40 -8.66 -2.72
N GLY A 146 13.63 -8.88 -3.79
CA GLY A 146 14.07 -9.63 -4.96
C GLY A 146 15.29 -8.99 -5.64
N PHE A 147 15.40 -7.65 -5.56
CA PHE A 147 16.36 -6.83 -6.29
C PHE A 147 17.28 -6.04 -5.34
N ALA A 148 16.72 -5.45 -4.29
CA ALA A 148 17.42 -4.73 -3.24
C ALA A 148 17.82 -5.69 -2.11
N LYS A 149 19.07 -6.18 -2.12
CA LYS A 149 19.53 -7.18 -1.14
C LYS A 149 19.91 -6.59 0.22
N ASP A 150 20.28 -5.32 0.26
CA ASP A 150 20.84 -4.68 1.45
C ASP A 150 19.86 -3.75 2.18
N ILE A 151 18.55 -4.05 2.15
CA ILE A 151 17.56 -3.27 2.90
C ILE A 151 17.83 -3.47 4.41
N PRO A 152 18.23 -2.43 5.17
CA PRO A 152 18.73 -2.57 6.53
C PRO A 152 17.58 -2.62 7.55
N ILE A 153 16.61 -3.53 7.37
CA ILE A 153 15.39 -3.63 8.17
C ILE A 153 15.70 -3.70 9.66
N ALA A 154 16.63 -4.55 10.08
CA ALA A 154 17.01 -4.69 11.49
C ALA A 154 17.58 -3.38 12.07
N GLY A 155 18.28 -2.58 11.27
CA GLY A 155 18.78 -1.26 11.67
C GLY A 155 17.64 -0.25 11.78
N LEU A 156 16.80 -0.16 10.74
CA LEU A 156 15.64 0.76 10.66
C LEU A 156 14.63 0.54 11.79
N THR A 157 14.42 -0.71 12.21
CA THR A 157 13.50 -1.06 13.31
C THR A 157 14.19 -1.21 14.67
N SER A 158 15.48 -0.87 14.80
CA SER A 158 16.20 -0.98 16.07
C SER A 158 15.93 0.20 17.01
N LYS A 159 15.90 -0.08 18.32
CA LYS A 159 15.83 0.96 19.36
C LYS A 159 17.06 1.87 19.36
N GLY A 160 18.25 1.31 19.11
CA GLY A 160 19.51 2.07 19.08
C GLY A 160 19.53 3.13 17.98
N TYR A 161 19.12 2.77 16.76
CA TYR A 161 19.02 3.73 15.65
C TYR A 161 17.91 4.76 15.89
N ALA A 162 16.76 4.34 16.42
CA ALA A 162 15.69 5.26 16.77
C ALA A 162 16.09 6.29 17.83
N LYS A 163 16.85 5.87 18.86
CA LYS A 163 17.44 6.79 19.86
C LYS A 163 18.37 7.80 19.20
N PHE A 164 19.23 7.36 18.29
CA PHE A 164 20.13 8.24 17.53
C PHE A 164 19.36 9.27 16.69
N LEU A 165 18.24 8.89 16.08
CA LEU A 165 17.38 9.82 15.35
C LEU A 165 16.65 10.79 16.30
N ALA A 166 16.10 10.28 17.41
CA ALA A 166 15.42 11.09 18.43
C ALA A 166 16.33 12.17 19.01
N ASP A 167 17.61 11.87 19.25
CA ASP A 167 18.60 12.82 19.76
C ASP A 167 18.90 13.99 18.80
N GLN A 168 18.53 13.87 17.52
CA GLN A 168 18.67 14.93 16.52
C GLN A 168 17.43 15.83 16.41
N ILE A 169 16.32 15.48 17.07
CA ILE A 169 15.09 16.26 17.04
C ILE A 169 15.26 17.51 17.91
N ASN A 170 15.30 18.68 17.27
CA ASN A 170 15.34 19.97 17.95
C ASN A 170 14.04 20.74 17.72
N ILE A 171 13.14 20.69 18.71
CA ILE A 171 11.84 21.37 18.65
C ILE A 171 11.93 22.91 18.64
N LYS A 172 13.06 23.49 19.05
CA LYS A 172 13.28 24.95 19.05
C LYS A 172 13.84 25.46 17.72
N ASN A 173 14.50 24.59 16.97
CA ASN A 173 15.07 24.90 15.66
C ASN A 173 14.84 23.71 14.71
N PRO A 174 13.58 23.48 14.29
CA PRO A 174 13.26 22.36 13.41
C PRO A 174 14.02 22.53 12.10
N LYS A 175 14.64 21.46 11.59
CA LYS A 175 15.40 21.51 10.34
C LYS A 175 14.46 21.93 9.19
N GLN A 176 14.70 23.11 8.62
CA GLN A 176 13.94 23.63 7.48
C GLN A 176 14.63 23.30 6.16
N VAL A 177 14.06 22.36 5.43
CA VAL A 177 13.99 22.43 3.96
C VAL A 177 12.53 22.22 3.58
N ILE A 178 11.95 23.20 2.89
CA ILE A 178 10.61 23.18 2.28
C ILE A 178 10.84 23.78 0.86
N PRO A 179 10.48 23.09 -0.23
CA PRO A 179 9.06 23.02 -0.58
C PRO A 179 8.55 21.72 -1.22
N ALA A 180 7.32 21.35 -0.84
CA ALA A 180 6.28 21.03 -1.81
C ALA A 180 4.92 21.52 -1.28
N GLY A 181 4.18 22.19 -2.16
CA GLY A 181 2.74 22.44 -2.16
C GLY A 181 2.39 22.92 -3.59
N GLU A 182 1.26 22.56 -4.21
CA GLU A 182 0.00 22.05 -3.64
C GLU A 182 -0.67 20.91 -4.47
N PRO A 183 -0.10 19.70 -4.60
CA PRO A 183 -0.71 18.63 -5.40
C PRO A 183 -1.89 17.92 -4.71
N ILE A 184 -1.94 17.93 -3.37
CA ILE A 184 -2.95 17.22 -2.53
C ILE A 184 -4.39 17.72 -2.71
N LYS A 185 -4.61 18.88 -3.34
CA LYS A 185 -5.94 19.50 -3.47
C LYS A 185 -6.85 18.80 -4.50
N PHE A 186 -6.37 17.74 -5.16
CA PHE A 186 -7.07 16.93 -6.17
C PHE A 186 -6.95 15.41 -5.91
N GLU A 187 -6.58 14.99 -4.70
CA GLU A 187 -6.08 13.62 -4.46
C GLU A 187 -7.15 12.69 -3.86
N HIS A 188 -7.47 11.58 -4.54
CA HIS A 188 -8.20 10.42 -4.01
C HIS A 188 -7.27 9.19 -4.04
N GLU A 189 -6.69 8.83 -2.89
CA GLU A 189 -5.94 7.58 -2.72
C GLU A 189 -6.93 6.43 -2.46
N SER A 190 -7.01 5.47 -3.37
CA SER A 190 -7.99 4.38 -3.30
C SER A 190 -7.33 3.11 -2.80
N THR A 191 -7.54 2.82 -1.54
CA THR A 191 -7.14 1.55 -0.93
C THR A 191 -8.29 1.13 -0.02
N SER A 192 -8.42 -0.15 0.25
CA SER A 192 -9.40 -0.66 1.23
C SER A 192 -8.68 -1.51 2.25
N HIS A 193 -9.03 -1.29 3.52
CA HIS A 193 -8.57 -2.13 4.62
C HIS A 193 -9.76 -2.86 5.22
N ILE A 194 -9.55 -4.14 5.54
CA ILE A 194 -10.52 -5.00 6.22
C ILE A 194 -9.79 -5.63 7.41
N SER A 195 -10.41 -5.50 8.59
CA SER A 195 -9.98 -6.16 9.83
C SER A 195 -11.01 -7.21 10.22
N VAL A 196 -10.59 -8.47 10.39
CA VAL A 196 -11.48 -9.58 10.75
C VAL A 196 -10.93 -10.31 11.97
N VAL A 197 -11.80 -10.60 12.93
CA VAL A 197 -11.57 -11.52 14.04
C VAL A 197 -12.73 -12.50 14.08
N ASP A 198 -12.45 -13.79 14.21
CA ASP A 198 -13.49 -14.81 14.39
C ASP A 198 -13.52 -15.36 15.83
N ALA A 199 -14.54 -16.19 16.11
CA ALA A 199 -14.75 -16.78 17.43
C ALA A 199 -13.68 -17.82 17.81
N ALA A 200 -12.91 -18.33 16.85
CA ALA A 200 -11.79 -19.25 17.10
C ALA A 200 -10.48 -18.51 17.42
N GLY A 201 -10.48 -17.17 17.31
CA GLY A 201 -9.30 -16.34 17.55
C GLY A 201 -8.43 -16.15 16.31
N ASN A 202 -8.91 -16.49 15.11
CA ASN A 202 -8.21 -16.15 13.88
C ASN A 202 -8.31 -14.64 13.64
N VAL A 203 -7.22 -14.06 13.15
CA VAL A 203 -7.06 -12.61 12.96
C VAL A 203 -6.58 -12.37 11.53
N VAL A 204 -7.26 -11.49 10.79
CA VAL A 204 -6.86 -11.08 9.44
C VAL A 204 -6.84 -9.56 9.35
N ALA A 205 -5.67 -9.03 8.96
CA ALA A 205 -5.49 -7.65 8.54
C ALA A 205 -5.22 -7.64 7.03
N LEU A 206 -6.18 -7.18 6.24
CA LEU A 206 -6.08 -7.18 4.78
C LEU A 206 -6.13 -5.76 4.25
N THR A 207 -5.05 -5.30 3.64
CA THR A 207 -5.03 -4.07 2.83
C THR A 207 -4.89 -4.47 1.37
N GLN A 208 -5.83 -4.01 0.53
CA GLN A 208 -5.82 -4.25 -0.92
C GLN A 208 -6.04 -2.94 -1.68
N THR A 209 -5.46 -2.87 -2.88
CA THR A 209 -5.43 -1.64 -3.67
C THR A 209 -5.38 -1.95 -5.17
N ILE A 210 -5.86 -0.99 -5.96
CA ILE A 210 -5.57 -0.89 -7.40
C ILE A 210 -4.77 0.39 -7.72
N ASN A 211 -4.11 0.93 -6.69
CA ASN A 211 -3.48 2.23 -6.57
C ASN A 211 -4.47 3.40 -6.56
N TYR A 212 -4.64 4.13 -7.67
CA TYR A 212 -5.55 5.27 -7.71
C TYR A 212 -7.03 4.87 -7.82
N PHE A 213 -7.92 5.85 -7.69
CA PHE A 213 -9.34 5.62 -7.97
C PHE A 213 -9.54 5.12 -9.40
N PHE A 214 -10.24 3.99 -9.56
CA PHE A 214 -10.31 3.23 -10.82
C PHE A 214 -8.96 2.77 -11.41
N GLY A 215 -7.88 2.82 -10.64
CA GLY A 215 -6.55 2.36 -11.06
C GLY A 215 -6.08 3.05 -12.34
N SER A 216 -5.82 2.25 -13.38
CA SER A 216 -5.45 2.75 -14.71
C SER A 216 -6.62 3.31 -15.52
N GLY A 217 -7.86 3.12 -15.07
CA GLY A 217 -9.08 3.39 -15.85
C GLY A 217 -9.35 2.35 -16.94
N VAL A 218 -8.48 1.34 -17.12
CA VAL A 218 -8.71 0.27 -18.10
C VAL A 218 -9.68 -0.75 -17.53
N ILE A 219 -10.91 -0.74 -18.05
CA ILE A 219 -11.91 -1.79 -17.81
C ILE A 219 -11.79 -2.82 -18.93
N VAL A 220 -11.56 -4.07 -18.56
CA VAL A 220 -11.38 -5.19 -19.50
C VAL A 220 -12.74 -5.53 -20.13
N PRO A 221 -12.91 -5.37 -21.47
CA PRO A 221 -14.18 -5.64 -22.15
C PRO A 221 -14.64 -7.09 -21.94
N GLU A 222 -15.95 -7.30 -21.76
CA GLU A 222 -16.59 -8.61 -21.52
C GLU A 222 -16.12 -9.37 -20.26
N VAL A 223 -15.23 -8.76 -19.47
CA VAL A 223 -14.66 -9.31 -18.24
C VAL A 223 -15.08 -8.44 -17.04
N GLY A 224 -15.17 -7.12 -17.21
CA GLY A 224 -15.65 -6.19 -16.18
C GLY A 224 -14.64 -5.92 -15.06
N ILE A 225 -13.37 -6.33 -15.22
CA ILE A 225 -12.30 -6.06 -14.26
C ILE A 225 -11.65 -4.72 -14.57
N ILE A 226 -11.45 -3.90 -13.55
CA ILE A 226 -10.66 -2.67 -13.61
C ILE A 226 -9.19 -3.03 -13.34
N MET A 227 -8.28 -2.61 -14.22
CA MET A 227 -6.84 -2.82 -14.05
C MET A 227 -6.22 -1.73 -13.16
N ASN A 228 -5.33 -2.14 -12.26
CA ASN A 228 -4.55 -1.23 -11.41
C ASN A 228 -3.58 -0.37 -12.22
N ASN A 229 -3.00 0.64 -11.57
CA ASN A 229 -1.85 1.41 -12.05
C ASN A 229 -0.67 1.37 -11.06
N GLU A 230 -0.43 0.22 -10.43
CA GLU A 230 0.57 0.05 -9.36
C GLU A 230 2.00 0.36 -9.83
N MET A 231 2.29 0.23 -11.12
CA MET A 231 3.60 0.58 -11.71
C MET A 231 3.99 2.05 -11.47
N ASP A 232 3.02 2.94 -11.17
CA ASP A 232 3.29 4.34 -10.81
C ASP A 232 4.06 4.49 -9.48
N ASP A 233 4.03 3.48 -8.60
CA ASP A 233 4.79 3.49 -7.34
C ASP A 233 6.30 3.34 -7.56
N PHE A 234 6.76 3.00 -8.77
CA PHE A 234 8.18 3.04 -9.10
C PHE A 234 8.73 4.46 -9.11
N SER A 235 9.98 4.60 -8.66
CA SER A 235 10.69 5.87 -8.75
C SER A 235 11.04 6.21 -10.20
N LYS A 236 10.78 7.46 -10.59
CA LYS A 236 11.24 8.02 -11.86
C LYS A 236 12.75 8.30 -11.89
N ASN A 237 13.43 8.22 -10.74
CA ASN A 237 14.88 8.34 -10.67
C ASN A 237 15.52 6.96 -11.01
N PRO A 238 16.27 6.83 -12.11
CA PRO A 238 16.85 5.55 -12.54
C PRO A 238 17.91 5.01 -11.57
N THR A 239 18.43 5.84 -10.67
CA THR A 239 19.40 5.43 -9.63
C THR A 239 18.73 5.01 -8.32
N SER A 240 17.41 5.13 -8.22
CA SER A 240 16.67 4.73 -7.03
C SER A 240 16.67 3.20 -6.88
N VAL A 241 16.75 2.73 -5.63
CA VAL A 241 16.51 1.32 -5.28
C VAL A 241 15.14 0.83 -5.77
N ASN A 242 14.18 1.74 -5.93
CA ASN A 242 12.84 1.49 -6.44
C ASN A 242 12.67 1.96 -7.90
N ALA A 243 13.72 1.99 -8.71
CA ALA A 243 13.59 2.16 -10.17
C ALA A 243 12.93 0.91 -10.80
N PRO A 244 12.18 1.05 -11.91
CA PRO A 244 11.49 -0.05 -12.56
C PRO A 244 12.48 -1.05 -13.19
N GLU A 245 12.26 -2.35 -12.97
CA GLU A 245 13.01 -3.46 -13.59
C GLU A 245 12.04 -4.62 -13.91
N PRO A 246 12.31 -5.45 -14.95
CA PRO A 246 11.47 -6.60 -15.26
C PRO A 246 11.33 -7.57 -14.08
N GLY A 247 10.10 -7.96 -13.75
CA GLY A 247 9.80 -8.88 -12.64
C GLY A 247 9.92 -8.27 -11.24
N LYS A 248 10.29 -6.98 -11.12
CA LYS A 248 10.36 -6.26 -9.85
C LYS A 248 8.98 -5.80 -9.40
N ILE A 249 8.74 -5.84 -8.10
CA ILE A 249 7.51 -5.37 -7.47
C ILE A 249 7.68 -3.90 -7.04
N PRO A 250 6.78 -2.98 -7.41
CA PRO A 250 6.82 -1.59 -6.96
C PRO A 250 6.78 -1.46 -5.43
N LEU A 251 7.43 -0.42 -4.90
CA LEU A 251 7.44 -0.12 -3.46
C LEU A 251 6.08 0.38 -2.98
N SER A 252 5.37 -0.45 -2.22
CA SER A 252 4.10 -0.05 -1.60
C SER A 252 4.29 0.67 -0.26
N SER A 253 3.22 1.31 0.21
CA SER A 253 3.12 1.91 1.55
C SER A 253 2.10 1.20 2.45
N MET A 254 1.42 0.16 1.95
CA MET A 254 0.41 -0.60 2.71
C MET A 254 0.98 -1.16 4.02
N SER A 255 0.27 -0.93 5.12
CA SER A 255 0.69 -1.32 6.48
C SER A 255 -0.40 -2.07 7.26
N PRO A 256 -0.98 -3.17 6.72
CA PRO A 256 -1.86 -4.02 7.54
C PRO A 256 -1.05 -4.49 8.75
N THR A 257 -1.58 -4.21 9.94
CA THR A 257 -0.84 -4.33 11.19
C THR A 257 -1.67 -5.07 12.22
N ILE A 258 -1.06 -6.06 12.86
CA ILE A 258 -1.62 -6.79 13.99
C ILE A 258 -0.77 -6.43 15.20
N ILE A 259 -1.42 -6.08 16.31
CA ILE A 259 -0.78 -5.75 17.57
C ILE A 259 -1.18 -6.80 18.59
N GLU A 260 -0.20 -7.34 19.29
CA GLU A 260 -0.38 -8.27 20.40
C GLU A 260 0.06 -7.63 21.72
N LYS A 261 -0.53 -8.12 22.81
CA LYS A 261 -0.08 -7.86 24.17
C LYS A 261 -0.05 -9.17 24.93
N ASP A 262 1.08 -9.49 25.54
CA ASP A 262 1.28 -10.73 26.30
C ASP A 262 0.94 -12.00 25.47
N GLY A 263 1.30 -11.99 24.18
CA GLY A 263 1.06 -13.08 23.23
C GLY A 263 -0.40 -13.28 22.82
N LYS A 264 -1.26 -12.27 23.02
CA LYS A 264 -2.67 -12.30 22.62
C LYS A 264 -2.99 -11.14 21.68
N PRO A 265 -3.82 -11.36 20.63
CA PRO A 265 -4.30 -10.28 19.79
C PRO A 265 -4.96 -9.17 20.61
N PHE A 266 -4.48 -7.95 20.41
CA PHE A 266 -4.95 -6.75 21.10
C PHE A 266 -5.68 -5.80 20.14
N MET A 267 -5.13 -5.61 18.94
CA MET A 267 -5.67 -4.67 17.95
C MET A 267 -5.29 -5.08 16.52
N ILE A 268 -6.18 -4.79 15.57
CA ILE A 268 -5.89 -4.82 14.14
C ILE A 268 -6.02 -3.40 13.62
N LEU A 269 -5.04 -2.98 12.82
CA LEU A 269 -5.00 -1.65 12.23
C LEU A 269 -4.63 -1.73 10.75
N GLY A 270 -5.18 -0.78 10.02
CA GLY A 270 -4.77 -0.47 8.66
C GLY A 270 -5.68 0.60 8.11
N THR A 271 -5.15 1.36 7.16
CA THR A 271 -5.86 2.46 6.55
C THR A 271 -5.47 2.53 5.08
N PRO A 272 -6.36 3.06 4.22
CA PRO A 272 -5.94 3.58 2.93
C PRO A 272 -5.14 4.87 3.07
N GLY A 273 -4.66 5.37 1.92
CA GLY A 273 -4.03 6.69 1.85
C GLY A 273 -2.57 6.63 1.39
N GLY A 274 -2.24 5.79 0.40
CA GLY A 274 -0.93 5.76 -0.25
C GLY A 274 0.25 5.96 0.71
N THR A 275 1.04 7.01 0.49
CA THR A 275 2.24 7.28 1.32
C THR A 275 1.93 7.71 2.75
N ARG A 276 0.67 8.08 3.06
CA ARG A 276 0.22 8.46 4.40
C ARG A 276 -0.12 7.27 5.28
N ILE A 277 -0.26 6.07 4.73
CA ILE A 277 -0.78 4.88 5.43
C ILE A 277 -0.05 4.62 6.75
N PHE A 278 1.29 4.67 6.77
CA PHE A 278 2.08 4.36 7.96
C PHE A 278 2.26 5.55 8.92
N THR A 279 1.78 6.74 8.52
CA THR A 279 1.81 7.97 9.33
C THR A 279 0.45 8.36 9.90
N ALA A 280 -0.62 7.75 9.39
CA ALA A 280 -2.01 8.01 9.77
C ALA A 280 -2.43 7.25 11.04
#